data_AF-E2AF48-F1
#
_entry.id   AF-E2AF48-F1
#
_cell.length_a   1.000
_cell.length_b   1.000
_cell.length_c   1.000
_cell.angle_alpha   90.00
_cell.angle_beta   90.00
_cell.angle_gamma   90.00
#
_symmetry.space_group_name_H-M   'P 1'
#
loop_
_entity.id
_entity.type
_entity.pdbx_description
1 polymer ?
#
loop_
_entity_poly.entity_id
_entity_poly.type
_entity_poly.pdbx_seq_one_letter_code
_entity_poly.pdbx_strand_id
1 'polypeptide(L)'
;MLSKDRRLIYSSKCRYAVINPVLHKQLLNVLPKEDELPIYNYKNVNIIRSGGIELRDVKFTTSQRQQKTARSKHERYVFVPYENSRNLVLKDPKKEKIHALTVLLQIVCENVTTSRIKAVEVANNRVAEELLVPLVHDILSCDPFITIDLEVAVNSTRDYATDFDEMNINFNIIKWDANDIFPAQNMHLVIAAEVLSGQACIVLKNLAATLSSNCFILLEESDTFSSKDLKIALKEANLMLIGKQIDSSGKSYFLLRKRKMRKELILIQITAKDFSWLTNAKAAFRKFDSLVGFITCMRREIANVRYFFIQDNNAPKFDLLSQFYVEQLEKGLMANVLKDGQWGSYRHLQLDQHNYVELEHVYVDTLTTGNLNSLEWIQSPFTYYQAKYPNTLHRILLAIGKLSTDALSSLGLATEDYVLGFEFSGRDANGCRVMGLTKSSGLATTVLPDSDFLWKVPDKWTLEQAATIPVAYVTSYYALFVRGRLKAGENVLIHSGASAVGLAAINIALHAGCTVFATVGTEEKRLYLKKTFSQLTAHWQFPRYEF
;
A
#
# COMPACT_ATOMS: atom_id res chain seq x y z
N MET A 1 4.45 13.35 -32.03
CA MET A 1 3.52 12.20 -31.99
C MET A 1 2.71 12.08 -30.69
N LEU A 2 2.67 13.10 -29.83
CA LEU A 2 2.01 12.98 -28.53
C LEU A 2 0.49 13.08 -28.70
N SER A 3 -0.16 11.92 -28.66
CA SER A 3 -1.56 11.80 -28.32
C SER A 3 -1.79 12.43 -26.93
N LYS A 4 -2.97 12.98 -26.65
CA LYS A 4 -3.30 13.44 -25.28
C LYS A 4 -3.29 12.28 -24.27
N ASP A 5 -3.33 11.04 -24.76
CA ASP A 5 -3.26 9.83 -23.98
C ASP A 5 -1.79 9.44 -23.73
N ARG A 6 -1.44 9.32 -22.44
CA ARG A 6 -0.09 8.92 -21.96
C ARG A 6 0.04 7.40 -21.81
N ARG A 7 -0.93 6.62 -22.28
CA ARG A 7 -0.91 5.16 -22.22
C ARG A 7 0.04 4.55 -23.23
N LEU A 8 0.43 3.32 -22.94
CA LEU A 8 1.13 2.45 -23.87
C LEU A 8 0.18 2.10 -25.02
N ILE A 9 0.52 2.57 -26.22
CA ILE A 9 -0.23 2.35 -27.44
C ILE A 9 0.65 1.64 -28.47
N TYR A 10 0.05 0.70 -29.19
CA TYR A 10 0.68 0.00 -30.31
C TYR A 10 -0.11 0.26 -31.58
N SER A 11 0.57 0.32 -32.72
CA SER A 11 -0.10 0.38 -34.02
C SER A 11 -0.72 -0.97 -34.35
N SER A 12 -2.04 -1.02 -34.49
CA SER A 12 -2.78 -2.24 -34.84
C SER A 12 -3.08 -2.36 -36.32
N LYS A 13 -3.27 -1.22 -37.01
CA LYS A 13 -3.57 -1.20 -38.43
C LYS A 13 -2.98 0.03 -39.08
N CYS A 14 -2.44 -0.13 -40.29
CA CYS A 14 -2.11 0.96 -41.20
C CYS A 14 -2.87 0.71 -42.49
N ARG A 15 -3.70 1.67 -42.93
CA ARG A 15 -4.47 1.47 -44.17
C ARG A 15 -3.58 1.53 -45.39
N TYR A 16 -2.63 2.45 -45.39
CA TYR A 16 -1.80 2.71 -46.55
C TYR A 16 -0.45 3.29 -46.13
N ALA A 17 0.62 2.77 -46.73
CA ALA A 17 1.99 3.24 -46.51
C ALA A 17 2.65 3.49 -47.87
N VAL A 18 3.01 4.74 -48.14
CA VAL A 18 3.82 5.12 -49.31
C VAL A 18 5.27 5.15 -48.89
N ILE A 19 6.12 4.49 -49.67
CA ILE A 19 7.56 4.52 -49.50
C ILE A 19 8.16 4.90 -50.86
N ASN A 20 8.76 6.09 -50.93
CA ASN A 20 9.51 6.56 -52.09
C ASN A 20 11.00 6.68 -51.72
N PRO A 21 11.81 5.63 -51.96
CA PRO A 21 13.22 5.60 -51.58
C PRO A 21 14.07 6.65 -52.30
N VAL A 22 13.73 6.96 -53.56
CA VAL A 22 14.48 7.93 -54.38
C VAL A 22 14.34 9.32 -53.78
N LEU A 23 13.10 9.75 -53.52
CA LEU A 23 12.83 11.02 -52.86
C LEU A 23 13.46 11.09 -51.47
N HIS A 24 13.37 10.00 -50.70
CA HIS A 24 13.95 9.95 -49.35
C HIS A 24 15.48 10.16 -49.38
N LYS A 25 16.18 9.51 -50.31
CA LYS A 25 17.64 9.66 -50.48
C LYS A 25 18.03 11.06 -50.96
N GLN A 26 17.26 11.66 -51.87
CA GLN A 26 17.50 13.03 -52.33
C GLN A 26 17.42 14.04 -51.18
N LEU A 27 16.42 13.89 -50.30
CA LEU A 27 16.27 14.77 -49.14
C LEU A 27 17.42 14.61 -48.14
N LEU A 28 17.91 13.39 -47.91
CA LEU A 28 19.07 13.13 -47.05
C LEU A 28 20.37 13.75 -47.59
N ASN A 29 20.57 13.77 -48.91
CA ASN A 29 21.77 14.33 -49.51
C ASN A 29 21.86 15.87 -49.40
N VAL A 30 20.72 16.55 -49.23
CA VAL A 30 20.62 18.01 -49.10
C VAL A 30 20.67 18.45 -47.63
N LEU A 31 20.47 17.52 -46.69
CA LEU A 31 20.51 17.79 -45.26
C LEU A 31 21.95 17.95 -44.76
N PRO A 32 22.23 18.95 -43.89
CA PRO A 32 23.48 19.04 -43.14
C PRO A 32 23.73 17.77 -42.32
N LYS A 33 25.01 17.43 -42.09
CA LYS A 33 25.41 16.16 -41.43
C LYS A 33 24.86 15.95 -40.01
N GLU A 34 24.34 16.98 -39.35
CA GLU A 34 23.80 16.92 -37.99
C GLU A 34 22.26 17.07 -37.93
N ASP A 35 21.57 17.26 -39.06
CA ASP A 35 20.12 17.47 -39.09
C ASP A 35 19.33 16.20 -39.42
N GLU A 36 18.15 16.07 -38.79
CA GLU A 36 17.22 14.98 -39.00
C GLU A 36 16.06 15.37 -39.95
N LEU A 37 15.46 14.38 -40.61
CA LEU A 37 14.28 14.61 -41.45
C LEU A 37 13.06 15.00 -40.58
N PRO A 38 12.39 16.13 -40.90
CA PRO A 38 11.22 16.55 -40.13
C PRO A 38 10.06 15.55 -40.27
N ILE A 39 9.39 15.30 -39.15
CA ILE A 39 8.19 14.45 -39.08
C ILE A 39 6.95 15.35 -38.97
N TYR A 40 6.04 15.24 -39.93
CA TYR A 40 4.76 15.93 -39.96
C TYR A 40 3.64 14.98 -39.56
N ASN A 41 2.74 15.43 -38.67
CA ASN A 41 1.55 14.69 -38.28
C ASN A 41 0.29 15.53 -38.50
N TYR A 42 -0.42 15.23 -39.59
CA TYR A 42 -1.65 15.90 -40.00
C TYR A 42 -2.85 15.18 -39.38
N LYS A 43 -3.21 15.56 -38.15
CA LYS A 43 -4.27 14.89 -37.36
C LYS A 43 -5.63 14.84 -38.06
N ASN A 44 -6.01 15.92 -38.74
CA ASN A 44 -7.34 16.04 -39.37
C ASN A 44 -7.56 15.05 -40.52
N VAL A 45 -6.48 14.63 -41.19
CA VAL A 45 -6.50 13.67 -42.31
C VAL A 45 -5.84 12.34 -41.95
N ASN A 46 -5.42 12.17 -40.69
CA ASN A 46 -4.71 11.00 -40.17
C ASN A 46 -3.51 10.57 -41.03
N ILE A 47 -2.63 11.53 -41.36
CA ILE A 47 -1.41 11.30 -42.14
C ILE A 47 -0.18 11.62 -41.31
N ILE A 48 0.78 10.69 -41.29
CA ILE A 48 2.12 10.90 -40.73
C ILE A 48 3.12 10.82 -41.87
N ARG A 49 3.95 11.84 -42.05
CA ARG A 49 4.91 11.92 -43.15
C ARG A 49 6.30 12.31 -42.65
N SER A 50 7.32 11.63 -43.14
CA SER A 50 8.72 12.01 -42.96
C SER A 50 9.53 11.61 -44.19
N GLY A 51 10.19 12.59 -44.80
CA GLY A 51 10.90 12.41 -46.07
C GLY A 51 10.03 11.77 -47.16
N GLY A 52 10.52 10.68 -47.75
CA GLY A 52 9.80 9.86 -48.72
C GLY A 52 8.83 8.82 -48.13
N ILE A 53 8.56 8.83 -46.82
CA ILE A 53 7.65 7.90 -46.15
C ILE A 53 6.37 8.63 -45.76
N GLU A 54 5.22 8.06 -46.11
CA GLU A 54 3.91 8.57 -45.72
C GLU A 54 3.00 7.42 -45.26
N LEU A 55 2.50 7.52 -44.02
CA LEU A 55 1.56 6.58 -43.42
C LEU A 55 0.19 7.23 -43.32
N ARG A 56 -0.86 6.54 -43.76
CA ARG A 56 -2.24 7.02 -43.71
C ARG A 56 -3.14 6.10 -42.92
N ASP A 57 -4.09 6.70 -42.21
CA ASP A 57 -5.11 6.01 -41.42
C ASP A 57 -4.50 4.98 -40.45
N VAL A 58 -3.45 5.37 -39.74
CA VAL A 58 -2.85 4.52 -38.70
C VAL A 58 -3.80 4.45 -37.51
N LYS A 59 -4.16 3.23 -37.10
CA LYS A 59 -4.94 2.96 -35.90
C LYS A 59 -4.02 2.46 -34.80
N PHE A 60 -4.22 3.02 -33.62
CA PHE A 60 -3.51 2.62 -32.41
C PHE A 60 -4.49 1.92 -31.46
N THR A 61 -4.01 0.89 -30.79
CA THR A 61 -4.75 0.15 -29.75
C THR A 61 -3.95 0.21 -28.46
N THR A 62 -4.66 0.34 -27.34
CA THR A 62 -4.07 0.27 -26.00
C THR A 62 -3.78 -1.18 -25.63
N SER A 63 -2.66 -1.42 -24.95
CA SER A 63 -2.32 -2.76 -24.42
C SER A 63 -2.31 -2.77 -22.91
N GLN A 64 -2.55 -3.97 -22.34
CA GLN A 64 -2.46 -4.17 -20.91
C GLN A 64 -1.00 -4.09 -20.46
N ARG A 65 -0.74 -3.26 -19.44
CA ARG A 65 0.58 -3.15 -18.82
C ARG A 65 0.63 -4.13 -17.65
N GLN A 66 1.71 -4.92 -17.55
CA GLN A 66 1.98 -5.70 -16.34
C GLN A 66 2.16 -4.75 -15.15
N GLN A 67 1.27 -4.83 -14.18
CA GLN A 67 1.37 -4.05 -12.94
C GLN A 67 2.35 -4.77 -12.00
N LYS A 68 3.53 -4.19 -11.77
CA LYS A 68 4.39 -4.53 -10.63
C LYS A 68 4.03 -3.59 -9.49
N THR A 69 3.20 -4.05 -8.56
CA THR A 69 2.84 -3.27 -7.37
C THR A 69 3.58 -3.79 -6.15
N ALA A 70 4.72 -3.17 -5.82
CA ALA A 70 5.17 -3.14 -4.44
C ALA A 70 4.43 -1.97 -3.76
N ARG A 71 3.59 -2.25 -2.75
CA ARG A 71 2.95 -1.19 -1.96
C ARG A 71 4.03 -0.44 -1.19
N SER A 72 4.01 0.89 -1.25
CA SER A 72 4.93 1.69 -0.45
C SER A 72 4.59 1.55 1.04
N LYS A 73 5.62 1.25 1.84
CA LYS A 73 5.53 1.32 3.29
C LYS A 73 5.49 2.80 3.69
N HIS A 74 4.50 3.18 4.48
CA HIS A 74 4.39 4.53 5.02
C HIS A 74 4.68 4.48 6.52
N GLU A 75 5.54 5.36 6.98
CA GLU A 75 6.00 5.43 8.36
C GLU A 75 5.84 6.85 8.88
N ARG A 76 5.58 6.97 10.18
CA ARG A 76 5.50 8.26 10.88
C ARG A 76 6.61 8.38 11.90
N TYR A 77 7.18 9.57 12.03
CA TYR A 77 8.11 9.88 13.12
C TYR A 77 7.36 10.33 14.36
N VAL A 78 7.67 9.70 15.49
CA VAL A 78 7.01 9.96 16.78
C VAL A 78 8.07 9.98 17.87
N PHE A 79 7.95 10.90 18.82
CA PHE A 79 8.78 10.87 20.03
C PHE A 79 8.34 9.68 20.90
N VAL A 80 9.28 8.78 21.20
CA VAL A 80 9.06 7.65 22.10
C VAL A 80 10.01 7.76 23.29
N PRO A 81 9.48 7.83 24.53
CA PRO A 81 10.30 7.76 25.74
C PRO A 81 11.09 6.45 25.77
N TYR A 82 12.33 6.51 26.27
CA TYR A 82 13.13 5.32 26.44
C TYR A 82 12.47 4.35 27.41
N GLU A 83 11.92 4.85 28.51
CA GLU A 83 11.18 4.08 29.50
C GLU A 83 9.69 4.39 29.34
N ASN A 84 9.05 3.68 28.41
CA ASN A 84 7.65 3.88 28.12
C ASN A 84 6.80 2.92 28.95
N SER A 85 5.96 3.49 29.82
CA SER A 85 5.01 2.72 30.65
C SER A 85 3.59 2.72 30.08
N ARG A 86 3.41 3.22 28.85
CA ARG A 86 2.14 3.22 28.13
C ARG A 86 2.32 2.50 26.81
N ASN A 87 1.34 1.68 26.44
CA ASN A 87 1.35 1.03 25.13
C ASN A 87 1.33 2.11 24.04
N LEU A 88 2.03 1.83 22.94
CA LEU A 88 1.89 2.60 21.72
C LEU A 88 0.50 2.25 21.18
N VAL A 89 -0.54 2.97 21.62
CA VAL A 89 -1.95 2.65 21.37
C VAL A 89 -2.20 2.32 19.89
N LEU A 90 -2.39 1.04 19.58
CA LEU A 90 -2.84 0.57 18.27
C LEU A 90 -4.09 -0.29 18.47
N LYS A 91 -4.89 -0.46 17.41
CA LYS A 91 -6.09 -1.32 17.49
C LYS A 91 -5.75 -2.81 17.43
N ASP A 92 -4.54 -3.17 16.96
CA ASP A 92 -4.10 -4.54 16.73
C ASP A 92 -2.96 -4.93 17.69
N PRO A 93 -3.19 -5.84 18.65
CA PRO A 93 -2.18 -6.32 19.60
C PRO A 93 -0.90 -6.86 18.95
N LYS A 94 -1.00 -7.52 17.77
CA LYS A 94 0.19 -8.06 17.07
C LYS A 94 1.09 -6.94 16.59
N LYS A 95 0.50 -5.83 16.14
CA LYS A 95 1.25 -4.65 15.71
C LYS A 95 1.86 -3.89 16.88
N GLU A 96 1.25 -3.95 18.06
CA GLU A 96 1.84 -3.34 19.26
C GLU A 96 3.16 -4.01 19.63
N LYS A 97 3.20 -5.36 19.64
CA LYS A 97 4.46 -6.12 19.83
C LYS A 97 5.49 -5.75 18.78
N ILE A 98 5.09 -5.68 17.50
CA ILE A 98 5.98 -5.26 16.40
C ILE A 98 6.54 -3.85 16.65
N HIS A 99 5.69 -2.87 17.02
CA HIS A 99 6.13 -1.50 17.28
C HIS A 99 7.04 -1.41 18.51
N ALA A 100 6.74 -2.10 19.60
CA ALA A 100 7.58 -2.15 20.79
C ALA A 100 8.99 -2.66 20.46
N LEU A 101 9.08 -3.78 19.74
CA LEU A 101 10.35 -4.33 19.27
C LEU A 101 11.04 -3.40 18.27
N THR A 102 10.29 -2.82 17.32
CA THR A 102 10.81 -1.88 16.31
C THR A 102 11.49 -0.67 16.97
N VAL A 103 10.90 -0.11 18.02
CA VAL A 103 11.52 0.99 18.78
C VAL A 103 12.88 0.58 19.35
N LEU A 104 12.93 -0.57 20.04
CA LEU A 104 14.14 -1.04 20.71
C LEU A 104 15.23 -1.43 19.70
N LEU A 105 14.85 -2.09 18.60
CA LEU A 105 15.76 -2.50 17.53
C LEU A 105 16.29 -1.29 16.75
N GLN A 106 15.48 -0.25 16.51
CA GLN A 106 15.99 1.01 15.94
C GLN A 106 17.03 1.68 16.86
N ILE A 107 16.87 1.59 18.18
CA ILE A 107 17.91 2.07 19.12
C ILE A 107 19.19 1.26 18.95
N VAL A 108 19.11 -0.06 18.79
CA VAL A 108 20.28 -0.92 18.52
C VAL A 108 20.96 -0.48 17.22
N CYS A 109 20.23 -0.39 16.12
CA CYS A 109 20.75 0.01 14.80
C CYS A 109 21.41 1.38 14.82
N GLU A 110 20.81 2.36 15.51
CA GLU A 110 21.35 3.71 15.63
C GLU A 110 22.68 3.75 16.41
N ASN A 111 22.90 2.80 17.32
CA ASN A 111 24.05 2.79 18.22
C ASN A 111 25.10 1.73 17.85
N VAL A 112 24.82 0.87 16.87
CA VAL A 112 25.76 -0.07 16.26
C VAL A 112 26.34 0.56 15.00
N THR A 113 27.66 0.66 14.94
CA THR A 113 28.36 1.40 13.88
C THR A 113 28.65 0.57 12.63
N THR A 114 28.35 -0.73 12.67
CA THR A 114 28.58 -1.68 11.58
C THR A 114 27.29 -1.90 10.80
N SER A 115 27.41 -2.09 9.48
CA SER A 115 26.29 -2.48 8.63
C SER A 115 25.88 -3.94 8.82
N ARG A 116 26.72 -4.77 9.44
CA ARG A 116 26.40 -6.16 9.79
C ARG A 116 26.12 -6.26 11.28
N ILE A 117 24.88 -6.64 11.62
CA ILE A 117 24.44 -6.91 12.99
C ILE A 117 24.46 -8.42 13.19
N LYS A 118 25.33 -8.88 14.08
CA LYS A 118 25.33 -10.26 14.60
C LYS A 118 24.44 -10.34 15.83
N ALA A 119 23.43 -11.18 15.77
CA ALA A 119 22.42 -11.34 16.80
C ALA A 119 22.21 -12.82 17.13
N VAL A 120 21.82 -13.10 18.37
CA VAL A 120 21.52 -14.47 18.81
C VAL A 120 20.34 -14.47 19.77
N GLU A 121 19.40 -15.38 19.58
CA GLU A 121 18.32 -15.62 20.54
C GLU A 121 18.58 -16.88 21.35
N VAL A 122 18.49 -16.76 22.67
CA VAL A 122 18.56 -17.87 23.61
C VAL A 122 17.18 -18.51 23.73
N ALA A 123 17.04 -19.73 23.22
CA ALA A 123 15.73 -20.39 23.16
C ALA A 123 15.25 -20.90 24.53
N ASN A 124 16.15 -21.41 25.38
CA ASN A 124 15.85 -21.91 26.75
C ASN A 124 14.60 -22.82 26.83
N ASN A 125 14.43 -23.74 25.87
CA ASN A 125 13.29 -24.68 25.78
C ASN A 125 11.91 -24.06 25.48
N ARG A 126 11.84 -22.80 25.02
CA ARG A 126 10.61 -22.21 24.48
C ARG A 126 10.14 -22.92 23.21
N VAL A 127 8.86 -22.79 22.85
CA VAL A 127 8.38 -23.30 21.55
C VAL A 127 8.86 -22.38 20.42
N ALA A 128 9.05 -22.91 19.21
CA ALA A 128 9.58 -22.14 18.09
C ALA A 128 8.71 -20.91 17.75
N GLU A 129 7.38 -21.01 17.93
CA GLU A 129 6.41 -19.94 17.69
C GLU A 129 6.54 -18.77 18.69
N GLU A 130 7.12 -19.01 19.86
CA GLU A 130 7.34 -18.00 20.90
C GLU A 130 8.66 -17.24 20.74
N LEU A 131 9.54 -17.71 19.85
CA LEU A 131 10.82 -17.04 19.57
C LEU A 131 10.58 -15.71 18.86
N LEU A 132 11.39 -14.72 19.21
CA LEU A 132 11.36 -13.38 18.60
C LEU A 132 12.12 -13.32 17.28
N VAL A 133 12.95 -14.32 16.99
CA VAL A 133 13.84 -14.41 15.85
C VAL A 133 13.18 -14.07 14.51
N PRO A 134 12.02 -14.64 14.14
CA PRO A 134 11.35 -14.29 12.88
C PRO A 134 10.96 -12.81 12.82
N LEU A 135 10.36 -12.28 13.89
CA LEU A 135 9.92 -10.90 13.99
C LEU A 135 11.09 -9.92 13.95
N VAL A 136 12.17 -10.22 14.68
CA VAL A 136 13.37 -9.38 14.75
C VAL A 136 14.09 -9.37 13.40
N HIS A 137 14.19 -10.52 12.73
CA HIS A 137 14.73 -10.62 11.38
C HIS A 137 13.92 -9.77 10.39
N ASP A 138 12.59 -9.86 10.41
CA ASP A 138 11.72 -9.09 9.53
C ASP A 138 11.84 -7.59 9.75
N ILE A 139 11.87 -7.14 11.01
CA ILE A 139 12.04 -5.73 11.37
C ILE A 139 13.38 -5.19 10.87
N LEU A 140 14.47 -5.91 11.14
CA LEU A 140 15.82 -5.45 10.80
C LEU A 140 16.14 -5.55 9.31
N SER A 141 15.57 -6.54 8.61
CA SER A 141 15.71 -6.71 7.15
C SER A 141 14.95 -5.65 6.35
N CYS A 142 14.07 -4.87 7.00
CA CYS A 142 13.41 -3.73 6.34
C CYS A 142 14.38 -2.57 6.08
N ASP A 143 15.50 -2.47 6.79
CA ASP A 143 16.51 -1.44 6.55
C ASP A 143 17.48 -1.90 5.45
N PRO A 144 17.53 -1.23 4.28
CA PRO A 144 18.35 -1.66 3.15
C PRO A 144 19.87 -1.54 3.41
N PHE A 145 20.29 -0.84 4.46
CA PHE A 145 21.71 -0.65 4.78
C PHE A 145 22.23 -1.64 5.84
N ILE A 146 21.34 -2.47 6.40
CA ILE A 146 21.66 -3.39 7.47
C ILE A 146 21.57 -4.83 6.96
N THR A 147 22.59 -5.62 7.27
CA THR A 147 22.60 -7.06 7.09
C THR A 147 22.55 -7.71 8.47
N ILE A 148 21.59 -8.59 8.67
CA ILE A 148 21.46 -9.32 9.92
C ILE A 148 21.97 -10.75 9.77
N ASP A 149 22.77 -11.17 10.74
CA ASP A 149 23.25 -12.53 10.93
C ASP A 149 22.68 -13.00 12.26
N LEU A 150 21.56 -13.72 12.21
CA LEU A 150 20.76 -14.10 13.37
C LEU A 150 20.81 -15.61 13.59
N GLU A 151 21.19 -15.99 14.81
CA GLU A 151 21.40 -17.37 15.21
C GLU A 151 20.50 -17.73 16.41
N VAL A 152 20.20 -19.01 16.59
CA VAL A 152 19.39 -19.52 17.71
C VAL A 152 20.25 -20.42 18.58
N ALA A 153 20.44 -20.05 19.85
CA ALA A 153 21.19 -20.82 20.83
C ALA A 153 20.26 -21.80 21.56
N VAL A 154 20.57 -23.10 21.48
CA VAL A 154 19.73 -24.21 21.99
C VAL A 154 20.52 -25.14 22.91
N ASN A 155 19.88 -25.62 23.98
CA ASN A 155 20.58 -26.46 24.97
C ASN A 155 20.80 -27.90 24.48
N SER A 156 19.77 -28.61 23.98
CA SER A 156 19.85 -29.93 23.29
C SER A 156 18.55 -30.74 23.28
N THR A 157 17.48 -30.27 23.94
CA THR A 157 16.29 -31.06 24.27
C THR A 157 15.17 -31.04 23.22
N ARG A 158 15.18 -30.09 22.27
CA ARG A 158 14.17 -29.94 21.21
C ARG A 158 14.82 -29.79 19.84
N ASP A 159 14.16 -30.33 18.82
CA ASP A 159 14.59 -30.24 17.43
C ASP A 159 13.98 -29.01 16.74
N TYR A 160 14.65 -27.86 16.88
CA TYR A 160 14.20 -26.63 16.23
C TYR A 160 14.38 -26.66 14.71
N ALA A 161 15.17 -27.59 14.15
CA ALA A 161 15.38 -27.65 12.71
C ALA A 161 14.08 -28.05 12.00
N THR A 162 13.40 -29.07 12.52
CA THR A 162 12.08 -29.49 12.00
C THR A 162 11.02 -28.40 12.18
N ASP A 163 11.00 -27.74 13.34
CA ASP A 163 10.01 -26.69 13.62
C ASP A 163 10.18 -25.50 12.65
N PHE A 164 11.42 -25.10 12.34
CA PHE A 164 11.70 -24.02 11.40
C PHE A 164 11.41 -24.42 9.94
N ASP A 165 11.66 -25.67 9.56
CA ASP A 165 11.29 -26.19 8.24
C ASP A 165 9.77 -26.16 8.03
N GLU A 166 8.97 -26.54 9.04
CA GLU A 166 7.50 -26.45 9.00
C GLU A 166 7.00 -25.00 8.89
N MET A 167 7.71 -24.05 9.50
CA MET A 167 7.43 -22.62 9.38
C MET A 167 7.94 -22.01 8.06
N ASN A 168 8.69 -22.77 7.25
CA ASN A 168 9.37 -22.32 6.04
C ASN A 168 10.35 -21.15 6.31
N ILE A 169 11.10 -21.24 7.41
CA ILE A 169 12.11 -20.26 7.81
C ILE A 169 13.44 -20.99 8.03
N ASN A 170 14.57 -20.33 7.75
CA ASN A 170 15.89 -20.93 7.90
C ASN A 170 16.80 -20.03 8.75
N PHE A 171 17.15 -20.50 9.96
CA PHE A 171 18.08 -19.83 10.87
C PHE A 171 19.18 -20.80 11.32
N ASN A 172 20.38 -20.25 11.53
CA ASN A 172 21.51 -21.04 12.04
C ASN A 172 21.28 -21.40 13.52
N ILE A 173 21.49 -22.67 13.87
CA ILE A 173 21.33 -23.17 15.24
C ILE A 173 22.70 -23.43 15.87
N ILE A 174 22.91 -22.91 17.07
CA ILE A 174 24.12 -23.10 17.87
C ILE A 174 23.77 -23.86 19.14
N LYS A 175 24.57 -24.87 19.50
CA LYS A 175 24.41 -25.58 20.77
C LYS A 175 25.06 -24.79 21.90
N TRP A 176 24.29 -24.44 22.92
CA TRP A 176 24.77 -23.74 24.12
C TRP A 176 23.85 -23.99 25.33
N ASP A 177 24.45 -24.36 26.46
CA ASP A 177 23.77 -24.46 27.76
C ASP A 177 23.94 -23.15 28.55
N ALA A 178 22.86 -22.70 29.17
CA ALA A 178 22.78 -21.49 29.98
C ALA A 178 23.79 -21.43 31.15
N ASN A 179 24.26 -22.58 31.64
CA ASN A 179 25.25 -22.68 32.71
C ASN A 179 26.70 -22.54 32.20
N ASP A 180 26.92 -22.70 30.89
CA ASP A 180 28.24 -22.63 30.28
C ASP A 180 28.59 -21.20 29.83
N ILE A 181 29.88 -20.98 29.61
CA ILE A 181 30.39 -19.71 29.07
C ILE A 181 29.84 -19.53 27.64
N PHE A 182 29.22 -18.38 27.38
CA PHE A 182 28.64 -18.08 26.08
C PHE A 182 29.72 -18.10 24.97
N PRO A 183 29.54 -18.88 23.89
CA PRO A 183 30.60 -19.22 22.95
C PRO A 183 30.95 -18.07 21.99
N ALA A 184 30.03 -17.13 21.77
CA ALA A 184 30.20 -16.16 20.70
C ALA A 184 30.83 -14.85 21.16
N GLN A 185 32.00 -14.53 20.58
CA GLN A 185 32.67 -13.26 20.74
C GLN A 185 32.16 -12.24 19.71
N ASN A 186 32.08 -10.96 20.09
CA ASN A 186 31.68 -9.84 19.22
C ASN A 186 30.22 -9.87 18.72
N MET A 187 29.26 -10.24 19.59
CA MET A 187 27.83 -10.05 19.34
C MET A 187 27.40 -8.58 19.49
N HIS A 188 26.38 -8.19 18.73
CA HIS A 188 25.80 -6.84 18.76
C HIS A 188 24.46 -6.84 19.52
N LEU A 189 23.69 -7.91 19.40
CA LEU A 189 22.39 -8.08 20.05
C LEU A 189 22.26 -9.51 20.58
N VAL A 190 21.85 -9.66 21.84
CA VAL A 190 21.42 -10.94 22.41
C VAL A 190 19.96 -10.81 22.80
N ILE A 191 19.16 -11.80 22.45
CA ILE A 191 17.73 -11.85 22.73
C ILE A 191 17.51 -13.00 23.71
N ALA A 192 16.77 -12.73 24.78
CA ALA A 192 16.38 -13.76 25.73
C ALA A 192 14.98 -13.45 26.27
N ALA A 193 14.33 -14.44 26.85
CA ALA A 193 13.04 -14.24 27.50
C ALA A 193 13.01 -14.95 28.85
N GLU A 194 12.24 -14.39 29.79
CA GLU A 194 12.02 -14.93 31.13
C GLU A 194 13.33 -15.21 31.89
N VAL A 195 14.29 -14.27 31.83
CA VAL A 195 15.62 -14.40 32.47
C VAL A 195 15.78 -13.57 33.73
N LEU A 196 14.78 -12.79 34.11
CA LEU A 196 14.79 -11.98 35.34
C LEU A 196 14.24 -12.72 36.57
N SER A 197 13.57 -13.86 36.41
CA SER A 197 12.95 -14.61 37.52
C SER A 197 13.81 -15.79 38.02
N GLY A 198 13.86 -15.98 39.35
CA GLY A 198 14.45 -17.16 39.99
C GLY A 198 15.88 -17.52 39.56
N GLN A 199 16.10 -18.81 39.24
CA GLN A 199 17.41 -19.35 38.81
C GLN A 199 17.88 -18.78 37.46
N ALA A 200 17.00 -18.12 36.70
CA ALA A 200 17.30 -17.56 35.38
C ALA A 200 18.17 -16.30 35.44
N CYS A 201 18.28 -15.65 36.61
CA CYS A 201 19.25 -14.57 36.83
C CYS A 201 20.71 -15.00 36.58
N ILE A 202 21.02 -16.30 36.71
CA ILE A 202 22.34 -16.86 36.39
C ILE A 202 22.63 -16.68 34.89
N VAL A 203 21.64 -16.91 34.03
CA VAL A 203 21.74 -16.74 32.57
C VAL A 203 22.09 -15.30 32.24
N LEU A 204 21.40 -14.33 32.84
CA LEU A 204 21.69 -12.92 32.64
C LEU A 204 23.11 -12.55 33.09
N LYS A 205 23.59 -13.09 34.22
CA LYS A 205 24.95 -12.88 34.72
C LYS A 205 26.00 -13.47 33.77
N ASN A 206 25.77 -14.68 33.24
CA ASN A 206 26.66 -15.35 32.29
C ASN A 206 26.75 -14.59 30.96
N LEU A 207 25.61 -14.11 30.45
CA LEU A 207 25.56 -13.24 29.27
C LEU A 207 26.30 -11.92 29.53
N ALA A 208 26.05 -11.25 30.66
CA ALA A 208 26.70 -9.97 30.98
C ALA A 208 28.23 -10.09 31.21
N ALA A 209 28.70 -11.24 31.70
CA ALA A 209 30.10 -11.51 31.94
C ALA A 209 30.91 -11.59 30.63
N THR A 210 30.35 -12.26 29.62
CA THR A 210 31.02 -12.57 28.34
C THR A 210 30.88 -11.46 27.31
N LEU A 211 29.76 -10.73 27.31
CA LEU A 211 29.44 -9.76 26.27
C LEU A 211 30.25 -8.45 26.39
N SER A 212 30.57 -7.88 25.23
CA SER A 212 31.26 -6.59 25.12
C SER A 212 30.39 -5.44 25.62
N SER A 213 31.01 -4.32 26.02
CA SER A 213 30.27 -3.12 26.44
C SER A 213 29.46 -2.44 25.34
N ASN A 214 29.62 -2.87 24.08
CA ASN A 214 28.84 -2.37 22.95
C ASN A 214 27.70 -3.29 22.53
N CYS A 215 27.58 -4.49 23.12
CA CYS A 215 26.48 -5.40 22.88
C CYS A 215 25.22 -4.95 23.64
N PHE A 216 24.06 -5.08 23.00
CA PHE A 216 22.75 -4.90 23.60
C PHE A 216 22.13 -6.24 23.98
N ILE A 217 21.34 -6.26 25.05
CA ILE A 217 20.54 -7.42 25.46
C ILE A 217 19.07 -7.00 25.40
N LEU A 218 18.28 -7.67 24.58
CA LEU A 218 16.83 -7.51 24.47
C LEU A 218 16.16 -8.64 25.27
N LEU A 219 15.36 -8.28 26.26
CA LEU A 219 14.62 -9.20 27.10
C LEU A 219 13.11 -9.09 26.86
N GLU A 220 12.43 -10.21 26.70
CA GLU A 220 10.97 -10.33 26.80
C GLU A 220 10.59 -10.96 28.14
N GLU A 221 9.75 -10.30 28.92
CA GLU A 221 9.34 -10.76 30.25
C GLU A 221 7.83 -10.61 30.42
N SER A 222 7.18 -11.65 30.92
CA SER A 222 5.73 -11.66 31.13
C SER A 222 5.33 -11.08 32.50
N ASP A 223 6.21 -11.16 33.49
CA ASP A 223 5.94 -10.69 34.85
C ASP A 223 6.12 -9.17 35.02
N THR A 224 5.25 -8.56 35.82
CA THR A 224 5.40 -7.16 36.23
C THR A 224 6.46 -7.04 37.32
N PHE A 225 7.70 -6.80 36.92
CA PHE A 225 8.79 -6.53 37.85
C PHE A 225 8.66 -5.14 38.50
N SER A 226 8.84 -5.07 39.82
CA SER A 226 8.94 -3.79 40.51
C SER A 226 10.20 -3.04 40.04
N SER A 227 10.13 -1.71 39.96
CA SER A 227 11.28 -0.87 39.58
C SER A 227 12.49 -1.07 40.50
N LYS A 228 12.26 -1.47 41.76
CA LYS A 228 13.32 -1.70 42.74
C LYS A 228 14.07 -3.01 42.46
N ASP A 229 13.34 -4.10 42.23
CA ASP A 229 13.94 -5.42 42.01
C ASP A 229 14.74 -5.47 40.71
N LEU A 230 14.21 -4.84 39.65
CA LEU A 230 14.93 -4.67 38.39
C LEU A 230 16.24 -3.90 38.59
N LYS A 231 16.23 -2.80 39.35
CA LYS A 231 17.44 -2.01 39.62
C LYS A 231 18.49 -2.80 40.39
N ILE A 232 18.07 -3.68 41.30
CA ILE A 232 18.98 -4.55 42.06
C ILE A 232 19.62 -5.59 41.12
N ALA A 233 18.80 -6.32 40.37
CA ALA A 233 19.28 -7.34 39.42
C ALA A 233 20.25 -6.76 38.38
N LEU A 234 19.92 -5.59 37.81
CA LEU A 234 20.79 -4.92 36.84
C LEU A 234 22.11 -4.43 37.47
N LYS A 235 22.09 -3.96 38.73
CA LYS A 235 23.33 -3.56 39.42
C LYS A 235 24.24 -4.76 39.66
N GLU A 236 23.69 -5.88 40.11
CA GLU A 236 24.46 -7.12 40.32
C GLU A 236 25.09 -7.64 39.03
N ALA A 237 24.38 -7.54 37.91
CA ALA A 237 24.89 -7.96 36.60
C ALA A 237 25.77 -6.91 35.90
N ASN A 238 26.02 -5.75 36.52
CA ASN A 238 26.73 -4.61 35.92
C ASN A 238 26.09 -4.12 34.58
N LEU A 239 24.77 -4.18 34.52
CA LEU A 239 23.96 -3.73 33.38
C LEU A 239 23.25 -2.41 33.69
N MET A 240 22.78 -1.76 32.63
CA MET A 240 22.01 -0.53 32.63
C MET A 240 20.80 -0.70 31.73
N LEU A 241 19.65 -0.19 32.19
CA LEU A 241 18.43 -0.12 31.39
C LEU A 241 18.55 1.01 30.38
N ILE A 242 18.48 0.66 29.10
CA ILE A 242 18.54 1.59 27.97
C ILE A 242 17.13 2.01 27.57
N GLY A 243 16.23 1.04 27.44
CA GLY A 243 14.83 1.30 27.16
C GLY A 243 13.92 0.19 27.65
N LYS A 244 12.67 0.54 27.90
CA LYS A 244 11.57 -0.35 28.25
C LYS A 244 10.37 0.01 27.38
N GLN A 245 9.79 -0.99 26.73
CA GLN A 245 8.48 -0.89 26.07
C GLN A 245 7.54 -1.95 26.65
N ILE A 246 6.24 -1.75 26.49
CA ILE A 246 5.20 -2.69 26.95
C ILE A 246 4.17 -2.88 25.83
N ASP A 247 3.50 -4.03 25.83
CA ASP A 247 2.37 -4.30 24.92
C ASP A 247 1.04 -4.45 25.67
N SER A 248 -0.07 -4.50 24.93
CA SER A 248 -1.42 -4.73 25.48
C SER A 248 -1.59 -6.04 26.25
N SER A 249 -0.72 -7.03 26.03
CA SER A 249 -0.81 -8.31 26.74
C SER A 249 -0.18 -8.27 28.14
N GLY A 250 0.51 -7.17 28.48
CA GLY A 250 1.21 -6.99 29.75
C GLY A 250 2.67 -7.40 29.71
N LYS A 251 3.17 -7.90 28.57
CA LYS A 251 4.58 -8.24 28.40
C LYS A 251 5.43 -6.98 28.34
N SER A 252 6.59 -7.05 28.98
CA SER A 252 7.59 -5.99 29.01
C SER A 252 8.81 -6.38 28.18
N TYR A 253 9.24 -5.45 27.33
CA TYR A 253 10.45 -5.58 26.53
C TYR A 253 11.52 -4.64 27.08
N PHE A 254 12.64 -5.18 27.51
CA PHE A 254 13.75 -4.41 28.07
C PHE A 254 14.96 -4.45 27.14
N LEU A 255 15.53 -3.28 26.87
CA LEU A 255 16.82 -3.16 26.20
C LEU A 255 17.87 -2.77 27.23
N LEU A 256 18.89 -3.62 27.38
CA LEU A 256 19.94 -3.47 28.37
C LEU A 256 21.31 -3.34 27.69
N ARG A 257 22.26 -2.74 28.41
CA ARG A 257 23.66 -2.64 27.99
C ARG A 257 24.57 -2.62 29.20
N LYS A 258 25.80 -3.13 29.06
CA LYS A 258 26.82 -3.06 30.12
C LYS A 258 27.21 -1.62 30.42
N ARG A 259 27.44 -1.30 31.68
CA ARG A 259 27.92 0.03 32.09
C ARG A 259 29.29 0.30 31.48
N LYS A 260 29.46 1.47 30.86
CA LYS A 260 30.70 1.87 30.20
C LYS A 260 31.40 2.96 31.01
N MET A 261 32.72 2.84 31.15
CA MET A 261 33.50 3.91 31.77
C MET A 261 33.48 5.17 30.91
N ARG A 262 33.40 6.31 31.59
CA ARG A 262 33.33 7.62 30.98
C ARG A 262 34.67 7.94 30.29
N LYS A 263 34.60 8.30 29.01
CA LYS A 263 35.74 8.91 28.29
C LYS A 263 35.63 10.42 28.39
N GLU A 264 36.73 11.13 28.16
CA GLU A 264 36.69 12.58 28.00
C GLU A 264 35.74 12.96 26.85
N LEU A 265 34.88 13.95 27.11
CA LEU A 265 33.85 14.41 26.19
C LEU A 265 34.18 15.83 25.76
N ILE A 266 34.11 16.10 24.46
CA ILE A 266 34.17 17.45 23.91
C ILE A 266 32.74 17.95 23.77
N LEU A 267 32.39 19.02 24.49
CA LEU A 267 31.07 19.64 24.41
C LEU A 267 31.06 20.68 23.28
N ILE A 268 30.12 20.52 22.34
CA ILE A 268 29.86 21.50 21.29
C ILE A 268 28.43 22.02 21.49
N GLN A 269 28.32 23.29 21.90
CA GLN A 269 27.02 23.93 22.08
C GLN A 269 26.49 24.43 20.72
N ILE A 270 25.38 23.85 20.27
CA ILE A 270 24.71 24.23 19.02
C ILE A 270 23.64 25.26 19.32
N THR A 271 23.68 26.41 18.63
CA THR A 271 22.65 27.44 18.73
C THR A 271 22.24 27.90 17.33
N ALA A 272 21.01 28.35 17.17
CA ALA A 272 20.55 28.98 15.93
C ALA A 272 20.99 30.45 15.79
N LYS A 273 21.47 31.06 16.89
CA LYS A 273 21.85 32.48 16.94
C LYS A 273 23.28 32.74 16.47
N ASP A 274 24.15 31.75 16.66
CA ASP A 274 25.56 31.80 16.28
C ASP A 274 25.97 30.49 15.62
N PHE A 275 26.64 30.57 14.46
CA PHE A 275 27.13 29.45 13.67
C PHE A 275 28.62 29.14 13.92
N SER A 276 29.28 29.85 14.85
CA SER A 276 30.69 29.62 15.21
C SER A 276 31.00 28.17 15.66
N TRP A 277 29.99 27.48 16.22
CA TRP A 277 30.09 26.06 16.60
C TRP A 277 30.40 25.13 15.42
N LEU A 278 30.07 25.54 14.19
CA LEU A 278 30.37 24.75 12.99
C LEU A 278 31.88 24.62 12.78
N THR A 279 32.65 25.65 13.10
CA THR A 279 34.12 25.64 13.03
C THR A 279 34.71 24.66 14.06
N ASN A 280 34.18 24.68 15.30
CA ASN A 280 34.57 23.74 16.35
C ASN A 280 34.20 22.29 15.99
N ALA A 281 33.03 22.08 15.39
CA ALA A 281 32.61 20.78 14.89
C ALA A 281 33.51 20.32 13.72
N LYS A 282 33.86 21.21 12.77
CA LYS A 282 34.79 20.90 11.67
C LYS A 282 36.17 20.52 12.20
N ALA A 283 36.67 21.24 13.20
CA ALA A 283 37.94 20.92 13.85
C ALA A 283 37.91 19.56 14.56
N ALA A 284 36.79 19.23 15.21
CA ALA A 284 36.60 17.96 15.91
C ALA A 284 36.45 16.75 14.97
N PHE A 285 35.77 16.92 13.82
CA PHE A 285 35.39 15.80 12.95
C PHE A 285 36.20 15.68 11.66
N ARG A 286 36.90 16.75 11.22
CA ARG A 286 37.79 16.80 10.03
C ARG A 286 37.19 16.26 8.70
N LYS A 287 35.87 16.10 8.58
CA LYS A 287 35.24 15.32 7.49
C LYS A 287 34.01 15.95 6.82
N PHE A 288 33.64 17.19 7.11
CA PHE A 288 32.45 17.79 6.48
C PHE A 288 32.67 19.27 6.10
N ASP A 289 32.23 19.62 4.89
CA ASP A 289 32.37 20.99 4.37
C ASP A 289 31.10 21.84 4.50
N SER A 290 29.92 21.21 4.65
CA SER A 290 28.61 21.87 4.70
C SER A 290 27.74 21.37 5.87
N LEU A 291 26.67 22.10 6.20
CA LEU A 291 25.69 21.71 7.22
C LEU A 291 24.94 20.41 6.85
N VAL A 292 24.63 20.22 5.56
CA VAL A 292 24.03 18.98 5.05
C VAL A 292 25.02 17.82 5.17
N GLY A 293 26.30 18.07 4.89
CA GLY A 293 27.39 17.12 5.16
C GLY A 293 27.49 16.79 6.65
N PHE A 294 27.39 17.78 7.54
CA PHE A 294 27.41 17.59 9.00
C PHE A 294 26.27 16.70 9.47
N ILE A 295 25.02 16.96 9.06
CA ILE A 295 23.84 16.17 9.45
C ILE A 295 23.94 14.73 8.92
N THR A 296 24.49 14.57 7.71
CA THR A 296 24.69 13.24 7.09
C THR A 296 25.84 12.49 7.78
N CYS A 297 26.96 13.14 8.08
CA CYS A 297 28.09 12.57 8.83
C CYS A 297 27.72 12.20 10.26
N MET A 298 26.93 13.05 10.95
CA MET A 298 26.36 12.77 12.27
C MET A 298 25.55 11.46 12.24
N ARG A 299 24.79 11.21 11.17
CA ARG A 299 23.91 10.05 11.05
C ARG A 299 24.62 8.78 10.57
N ARG A 300 25.74 8.88 9.84
CA ARG A 300 26.28 7.73 9.07
C ARG A 300 27.77 7.42 9.23
N GLU A 301 28.62 8.37 9.63
CA GLU A 301 30.08 8.20 9.45
C GLU A 301 30.94 8.41 10.70
N ILE A 302 30.35 8.86 11.81
CA ILE A 302 31.11 9.17 13.02
C ILE A 302 30.57 8.37 14.22
N ALA A 303 31.25 7.27 14.50
CA ALA A 303 30.97 6.30 15.56
C ALA A 303 30.87 6.84 17.00
N ASN A 304 31.12 8.13 17.24
CA ASN A 304 31.30 8.70 18.58
C ASN A 304 30.56 10.01 18.82
N VAL A 305 29.60 10.40 17.96
CA VAL A 305 28.81 11.61 18.22
C VAL A 305 27.54 11.27 18.95
N ARG A 306 27.19 12.10 19.94
CA ARG A 306 25.96 12.01 20.69
C ARG A 306 25.32 13.38 20.71
N TYR A 307 24.03 13.46 20.37
CA TYR A 307 23.30 14.71 20.45
C TYR A 307 22.38 14.70 21.66
N PHE A 308 22.33 15.86 22.32
CA PHE A 308 21.38 16.16 23.39
C PHE A 308 20.49 17.30 22.92
N PHE A 309 19.21 17.00 22.74
CA PHE A 309 18.21 17.97 22.30
C PHE A 309 17.19 18.17 23.41
N ILE A 310 17.28 19.30 24.09
CA ILE A 310 16.45 19.65 25.24
C ILE A 310 15.32 20.55 24.73
N GLN A 311 14.10 20.02 24.67
CA GLN A 311 12.93 20.79 24.22
C GLN A 311 12.25 21.54 25.36
N ASP A 312 12.41 21.03 26.59
CA ASP A 312 11.76 21.60 27.77
C ASP A 312 12.49 22.87 28.23
N ASN A 313 11.78 24.01 28.17
CA ASN A 313 12.35 25.30 28.58
C ASN A 313 12.73 25.38 30.06
N ASN A 314 12.11 24.54 30.90
CA ASN A 314 12.34 24.50 32.35
C ASN A 314 13.46 23.54 32.77
N ALA A 315 14.08 22.83 31.82
CA ALA A 315 15.14 21.89 32.14
C ALA A 315 16.40 22.61 32.67
N PRO A 316 17.17 22.00 33.60
CA PRO A 316 18.44 22.55 34.05
C PRO A 316 19.38 22.81 32.87
N LYS A 317 20.26 23.82 32.94
CA LYS A 317 21.27 24.01 31.89
C LYS A 317 22.11 22.74 31.72
N PHE A 318 22.43 22.39 30.47
CA PHE A 318 23.21 21.19 30.19
C PHE A 318 24.57 21.27 30.88
N ASP A 319 24.85 20.27 31.70
CA ASP A 319 26.09 20.14 32.43
C ASP A 319 26.47 18.66 32.56
N LEU A 320 27.77 18.38 32.43
CA LEU A 320 28.33 17.04 32.49
C LEU A 320 28.35 16.48 33.93
N LEU A 321 28.31 17.33 34.94
CA LEU A 321 28.37 16.94 36.35
C LEU A 321 26.99 16.89 37.02
N SER A 322 26.01 17.60 36.47
CA SER A 322 24.63 17.55 36.95
C SER A 322 24.05 16.13 36.92
N GLN A 323 23.59 15.68 38.08
CA GLN A 323 23.03 14.34 38.28
C GLN A 323 21.86 14.03 37.32
N PHE A 324 21.12 15.06 36.90
CA PHE A 324 20.03 14.94 35.94
C PHE A 324 20.49 14.43 34.56
N TYR A 325 21.68 14.82 34.11
CA TYR A 325 22.23 14.42 32.81
C TYR A 325 23.16 13.22 32.89
N VAL A 326 23.81 13.00 34.04
CA VAL A 326 24.78 11.92 34.22
C VAL A 326 24.18 10.55 33.92
N GLU A 327 22.98 10.25 34.43
CA GLU A 327 22.33 8.96 34.19
C GLU A 327 22.10 8.70 32.70
N GLN A 328 21.68 9.73 31.95
CA GLN A 328 21.45 9.61 30.51
C GLN A 328 22.78 9.54 29.73
N LEU A 329 23.81 10.28 30.15
CA LEU A 329 25.15 10.25 29.55
C LEU A 329 25.81 8.87 29.69
N GLU A 330 25.58 8.19 30.81
CA GLU A 330 26.09 6.84 31.07
C GLU A 330 25.47 5.78 30.15
N LYS A 331 24.20 5.95 29.72
CA LYS A 331 23.56 5.08 28.72
C LYS A 331 24.32 5.07 27.38
N GLY A 332 25.03 6.17 27.11
CA GLY A 332 25.94 6.28 25.98
C GLY A 332 25.26 6.23 24.61
N LEU A 333 24.00 6.69 24.55
CA LEU A 333 23.18 6.72 23.36
C LEU A 333 23.55 7.87 22.42
N MET A 334 23.41 7.63 21.12
CA MET A 334 23.65 8.60 20.06
C MET A 334 22.56 9.68 20.04
N ALA A 335 21.28 9.29 20.10
CA ALA A 335 20.15 10.21 20.24
C ALA A 335 19.79 10.42 21.71
N ASN A 336 19.58 11.66 22.14
CA ASN A 336 19.03 11.96 23.47
C ASN A 336 18.12 13.18 23.35
N VAL A 337 16.81 12.98 23.45
CA VAL A 337 15.82 14.07 23.40
C VAL A 337 15.10 14.14 24.74
N LEU A 338 15.10 15.31 25.38
CA LEU A 338 14.28 15.57 26.55
C LEU A 338 13.01 16.30 26.11
N LYS A 339 11.85 15.69 26.39
CA LYS A 339 10.54 16.26 26.11
C LYS A 339 9.56 15.85 27.21
N ASP A 340 8.81 16.82 27.73
CA ASP A 340 7.80 16.62 28.78
C ASP A 340 8.36 15.90 30.02
N GLY A 341 9.60 16.21 30.40
CA GLY A 341 10.31 15.65 31.54
C GLY A 341 10.85 14.22 31.33
N GLN A 342 10.74 13.67 30.11
CA GLN A 342 11.16 12.30 29.80
C GLN A 342 12.26 12.26 28.74
N TRP A 343 13.25 11.39 28.94
CA TRP A 343 14.29 11.11 27.96
C TRP A 343 13.77 10.09 26.93
N GLY A 344 14.00 10.39 25.66
CA GLY A 344 13.57 9.55 24.55
C GLY A 344 14.25 9.91 23.24
N SER A 345 13.66 9.46 22.14
CA SER A 345 14.12 9.72 20.78
C SER A 345 12.98 9.66 19.78
N TYR A 346 13.15 10.28 18.61
CA TYR A 346 12.18 10.17 17.53
C TYR A 346 12.40 8.85 16.79
N ARG A 347 11.34 8.04 16.68
CA ARG A 347 11.34 6.72 16.05
C ARG A 347 10.34 6.69 14.91
N HIS A 348 10.66 5.96 13.85
CA HIS A 348 9.79 5.79 12.71
C HIS A 348 8.96 4.52 12.89
N LEU A 349 7.64 4.65 12.92
CA LEU A 349 6.73 3.53 13.14
C LEU A 349 5.82 3.38 11.93
N GLN A 350 5.57 2.12 11.54
CA GLN A 350 4.68 1.83 10.43
C GLN A 350 3.28 2.40 10.72
N LEU A 351 2.71 3.07 9.73
CA LEU A 351 1.34 3.54 9.84
C LEU A 351 0.38 2.35 9.76
N ASP A 352 -0.60 2.35 10.65
CA ASP A 352 -1.80 1.55 10.46
C ASP A 352 -2.51 2.05 9.21
N GLN A 353 -2.24 1.40 8.09
CA GLN A 353 -3.10 1.47 6.93
C GLN A 353 -4.44 0.84 7.35
N HIS A 354 -5.34 1.67 7.86
CA HIS A 354 -6.72 1.27 8.09
C HIS A 354 -7.34 0.98 6.72
N ASN A 355 -7.95 -0.20 6.62
CA ASN A 355 -8.43 -0.72 5.35
C ASN A 355 -9.71 -0.03 4.88
N TYR A 356 -10.53 0.58 5.75
CA TYR A 356 -11.77 1.25 5.36
C TYR A 356 -12.16 2.35 6.35
N VAL A 357 -12.78 3.42 5.83
CA VAL A 357 -13.40 4.52 6.60
C VAL A 357 -14.85 4.62 6.17
N GLU A 358 -15.77 4.86 7.11
CA GLU A 358 -17.17 5.07 6.79
C GLU A 358 -17.36 6.46 6.17
N LEU A 359 -17.91 6.48 4.95
CA LEU A 359 -18.08 7.68 4.14
C LEU A 359 -19.45 7.66 3.48
N GLU A 360 -20.06 8.85 3.34
CA GLU A 360 -21.38 8.98 2.71
C GLU A 360 -21.33 8.77 1.20
N HIS A 361 -20.31 9.31 0.54
CA HIS A 361 -20.17 9.27 -0.92
C HIS A 361 -18.99 8.38 -1.30
N VAL A 362 -19.31 7.22 -1.87
CA VAL A 362 -18.37 6.20 -2.35
C VAL A 362 -18.82 5.59 -3.68
N TYR A 363 -17.86 5.06 -4.44
CA TYR A 363 -18.07 4.35 -5.70
C TYR A 363 -17.21 3.09 -5.76
N VAL A 364 -17.55 2.17 -6.66
CA VAL A 364 -16.79 0.93 -6.87
C VAL A 364 -15.88 1.09 -8.08
N ASP A 365 -14.61 0.70 -7.94
CA ASP A 365 -13.68 0.55 -9.07
C ASP A 365 -12.72 -0.62 -8.86
N THR A 366 -12.02 -1.03 -9.93
CA THR A 366 -10.94 -2.01 -9.85
C THR A 366 -9.59 -1.32 -9.68
N LEU A 367 -8.89 -1.55 -8.57
CA LEU A 367 -7.53 -1.03 -8.36
C LEU A 367 -6.51 -1.64 -9.34
N THR A 368 -6.73 -2.90 -9.71
CA THR A 368 -5.91 -3.65 -10.67
C THR A 368 -6.78 -4.09 -11.84
N THR A 369 -6.54 -3.50 -13.00
CA THR A 369 -7.27 -3.84 -14.22
C THR A 369 -7.16 -5.34 -14.54
N GLY A 370 -8.30 -5.98 -14.77
CA GLY A 370 -8.38 -7.42 -15.06
C GLY A 370 -8.48 -8.33 -13.84
N ASN A 371 -8.26 -7.82 -12.62
CA ASN A 371 -8.41 -8.59 -11.39
C ASN A 371 -9.69 -8.18 -10.64
N LEU A 372 -10.70 -9.05 -10.61
CA LEU A 372 -11.95 -8.79 -9.89
C LEU A 372 -11.77 -8.77 -8.37
N ASN A 373 -10.72 -9.39 -7.82
CA ASN A 373 -10.42 -9.34 -6.38
C ASN A 373 -9.89 -7.96 -5.94
N SER A 374 -9.62 -7.06 -6.90
CA SER A 374 -9.21 -5.67 -6.63
C SER A 374 -10.38 -4.68 -6.65
N LEU A 375 -11.62 -5.19 -6.69
CA LEU A 375 -12.82 -4.36 -6.56
C LEU A 375 -12.93 -3.84 -5.13
N GLU A 376 -12.86 -2.52 -4.99
CA GLU A 376 -12.96 -1.86 -3.69
C GLU A 376 -13.90 -0.65 -3.77
N TRP A 377 -14.49 -0.30 -2.63
CA TRP A 377 -15.19 0.97 -2.46
C TRP A 377 -14.17 2.08 -2.22
N ILE A 378 -14.20 3.10 -3.08
CA ILE A 378 -13.28 4.22 -3.06
C ILE A 378 -14.08 5.49 -2.72
N GLN A 379 -13.45 6.41 -1.98
CA GLN A 379 -14.05 7.70 -1.61
C GLN A 379 -14.43 8.49 -2.85
N SER A 380 -15.61 9.14 -2.80
CA SER A 380 -16.06 10.00 -3.88
C SER A 380 -15.67 11.47 -3.82
N PRO A 381 -15.25 12.10 -4.95
CA PRO A 381 -15.09 13.54 -5.05
C PRO A 381 -16.33 14.31 -4.62
N PHE A 382 -17.53 13.70 -4.70
CA PHE A 382 -18.75 14.31 -4.18
C PHE A 382 -18.68 14.68 -2.70
N THR A 383 -17.81 14.02 -1.91
CA THR A 383 -17.51 14.42 -0.52
C THR A 383 -17.03 15.88 -0.42
N TYR A 384 -16.35 16.38 -1.45
CA TYR A 384 -15.77 17.73 -1.47
C TYR A 384 -16.62 18.74 -2.25
N TYR A 385 -17.68 18.29 -2.92
CA TYR A 385 -18.59 19.19 -3.62
C TYR A 385 -19.60 19.79 -2.63
N GLN A 386 -19.30 20.99 -2.12
CA GLN A 386 -20.32 21.80 -1.46
C GLN A 386 -21.41 22.18 -2.46
N ALA A 387 -22.63 21.78 -2.14
CA ALA A 387 -23.89 21.91 -2.86
C ALA A 387 -24.05 23.21 -3.68
N LYS A 388 -23.57 23.21 -4.93
CA LYS A 388 -24.08 24.15 -5.94
C LYS A 388 -25.34 23.61 -6.64
N TYR A 389 -25.59 22.30 -6.54
CA TYR A 389 -26.77 21.62 -7.08
C TYR A 389 -27.28 20.53 -6.13
N PRO A 390 -27.86 20.89 -4.96
CA PRO A 390 -28.41 19.89 -4.03
C PRO A 390 -29.52 19.04 -4.67
N ASN A 391 -30.20 19.58 -5.68
CA ASN A 391 -31.38 18.96 -6.29
C ASN A 391 -31.06 17.93 -7.39
N THR A 392 -29.79 17.74 -7.76
CA THR A 392 -29.40 16.83 -8.84
C THR A 392 -28.72 15.55 -8.35
N LEU A 393 -28.36 15.45 -7.07
CA LEU A 393 -27.77 14.22 -6.52
C LEU A 393 -28.86 13.18 -6.27
N HIS A 394 -28.63 11.99 -6.78
CA HIS A 394 -29.55 10.86 -6.66
C HIS A 394 -28.89 9.75 -5.85
N ARG A 395 -29.59 9.23 -4.83
CA ARG A 395 -29.12 8.09 -4.04
C ARG A 395 -29.46 6.81 -4.77
N ILE A 396 -28.44 6.02 -5.08
CA ILE A 396 -28.58 4.77 -5.81
C ILE A 396 -28.82 3.64 -4.82
N LEU A 397 -29.70 2.71 -5.22
CA LEU A 397 -29.90 1.44 -4.53
C LEU A 397 -29.32 0.26 -5.33
N LEU A 398 -29.36 0.33 -6.67
CA LEU A 398 -28.86 -0.72 -7.56
C LEU A 398 -28.27 -0.12 -8.85
N ALA A 399 -27.14 -0.64 -9.29
CA ALA A 399 -26.49 -0.30 -10.55
C ALA A 399 -25.77 -1.50 -11.17
N ILE A 400 -25.71 -1.56 -12.50
CA ILE A 400 -25.19 -2.70 -13.26
C ILE A 400 -24.34 -2.18 -14.43
N GLY A 401 -23.29 -2.93 -14.77
CA GLY A 401 -22.60 -2.80 -16.05
C GLY A 401 -21.09 -2.64 -15.96
N LYS A 402 -20.39 -3.32 -16.87
CA LYS A 402 -18.97 -3.16 -17.14
C LYS A 402 -18.76 -3.12 -18.65
N LEU A 403 -18.03 -2.13 -19.14
CA LEU A 403 -17.59 -2.06 -20.53
C LEU A 403 -16.13 -2.50 -20.65
N SER A 404 -15.74 -2.96 -21.84
CA SER A 404 -14.33 -3.20 -22.15
C SER A 404 -13.57 -1.86 -22.23
N THR A 405 -12.27 -1.88 -21.92
CA THR A 405 -11.41 -0.68 -21.97
C THR A 405 -11.41 0.02 -23.33
N ASP A 406 -11.57 -0.75 -24.41
CA ASP A 406 -11.65 -0.21 -25.77
C ASP A 406 -12.96 0.55 -26.02
N ALA A 407 -14.08 0.03 -25.49
CA ALA A 407 -15.36 0.72 -25.53
C ALA A 407 -15.38 1.98 -24.65
N LEU A 408 -14.64 1.98 -23.55
CA LEU A 408 -14.46 3.16 -22.70
C LEU A 408 -13.59 4.23 -23.38
N SER A 409 -12.59 3.80 -24.15
CA SER A 409 -11.72 4.69 -24.92
C SER A 409 -12.49 5.38 -26.06
N SER A 410 -13.37 4.67 -26.76
CA SER A 410 -14.21 5.26 -27.80
C SER A 410 -15.25 6.25 -27.27
N LEU A 411 -15.67 6.10 -26.00
CA LEU A 411 -16.55 7.03 -25.30
C LEU A 411 -15.81 8.23 -24.65
N GLY A 412 -14.48 8.29 -24.80
CA GLY A 412 -13.64 9.33 -24.18
C GLY A 412 -13.58 9.24 -22.65
N LEU A 413 -13.96 8.11 -22.08
CA LEU A 413 -14.01 7.84 -20.63
C LEU A 413 -12.80 7.06 -20.15
N ALA A 414 -11.92 6.65 -21.07
CA ALA A 414 -10.74 5.88 -20.72
C ALA A 414 -9.90 6.54 -19.64
N THR A 415 -9.78 7.88 -19.65
CA THR A 415 -8.94 8.67 -18.74
C THR A 415 -9.60 9.05 -17.42
N GLU A 416 -10.89 8.75 -17.24
CA GLU A 416 -11.55 8.98 -15.96
C GLU A 416 -11.32 7.75 -15.08
N ASP A 417 -10.77 7.94 -13.88
CA ASP A 417 -11.09 7.06 -12.77
C ASP A 417 -12.62 7.21 -12.56
N TYR A 418 -13.40 6.15 -12.29
CA TYR A 418 -14.90 6.14 -12.19
C TYR A 418 -15.72 5.45 -13.29
N VAL A 419 -15.26 4.34 -13.87
CA VAL A 419 -15.89 3.90 -15.14
C VAL A 419 -17.01 2.86 -14.99
N LEU A 420 -17.27 2.36 -13.78
CA LEU A 420 -18.24 1.29 -13.57
C LEU A 420 -19.69 1.79 -13.39
N GLY A 421 -20.63 1.08 -14.03
CA GLY A 421 -22.07 1.33 -13.98
C GLY A 421 -22.56 2.38 -14.98
N PHE A 422 -23.56 2.00 -15.79
CA PHE A 422 -24.17 2.85 -16.84
C PHE A 422 -25.66 3.10 -16.63
N GLU A 423 -26.27 2.36 -15.71
CA GLU A 423 -27.67 2.52 -15.31
C GLU A 423 -27.81 2.40 -13.81
N PHE A 424 -28.88 2.99 -13.30
CA PHE A 424 -29.22 2.93 -11.89
C PHE A 424 -30.74 3.04 -11.67
N SER A 425 -31.16 2.65 -10.48
CA SER A 425 -32.43 3.07 -9.90
C SER A 425 -32.22 3.58 -8.48
N GLY A 426 -33.05 4.53 -8.06
CA GLY A 426 -32.82 5.23 -6.82
C GLY A 426 -33.89 6.25 -6.47
N ARG A 427 -33.49 7.22 -5.66
CA ARG A 427 -34.32 8.36 -5.28
C ARG A 427 -33.64 9.66 -5.62
N ASP A 428 -34.41 10.61 -6.16
CA ASP A 428 -33.97 11.98 -6.35
C ASP A 428 -33.91 12.76 -5.03
N ALA A 429 -33.44 14.01 -5.11
CA ALA A 429 -33.36 14.90 -3.96
C ALA A 429 -34.71 15.19 -3.28
N ASN A 430 -35.82 15.02 -4.01
CA ASN A 430 -37.19 15.17 -3.50
C ASN A 430 -37.76 13.84 -2.95
N GLY A 431 -36.99 12.76 -2.98
CA GLY A 431 -37.39 11.42 -2.54
C GLY A 431 -38.20 10.62 -3.57
N CYS A 432 -38.43 11.15 -4.77
CA CYS A 432 -39.16 10.48 -5.84
C CYS A 432 -38.37 9.28 -6.35
N ARG A 433 -39.06 8.16 -6.63
CA ARG A 433 -38.44 6.98 -7.24
C ARG A 433 -38.11 7.27 -8.70
N VAL A 434 -36.84 7.12 -9.07
CA VAL A 434 -36.35 7.33 -10.44
C VAL A 434 -35.46 6.20 -10.91
N MET A 435 -35.35 6.05 -12.22
CA MET A 435 -34.40 5.19 -12.94
C MET A 435 -33.76 6.01 -14.05
N GLY A 436 -32.50 5.71 -14.40
CA GLY A 436 -31.81 6.53 -15.39
C GLY A 436 -30.54 5.91 -15.93
N LEU A 437 -29.99 6.58 -16.95
CA LEU A 437 -28.66 6.30 -17.48
C LEU A 437 -27.65 7.31 -16.96
N THR A 438 -26.41 6.86 -16.85
CA THR A 438 -25.27 7.72 -16.61
C THR A 438 -24.13 7.34 -17.55
N LYS A 439 -23.32 8.33 -17.92
CA LYS A 439 -22.16 8.12 -18.79
C LYS A 439 -21.11 7.22 -18.12
N SER A 440 -20.97 7.32 -16.80
CA SER A 440 -20.04 6.56 -15.95
C SER A 440 -20.52 6.63 -14.49
N SER A 441 -19.80 6.03 -13.55
CA SER A 441 -20.05 6.18 -12.11
C SER A 441 -21.39 5.64 -11.59
N GLY A 442 -22.10 4.80 -12.36
CA GLY A 442 -23.38 4.25 -11.93
C GLY A 442 -23.25 3.34 -10.70
N LEU A 443 -22.13 2.63 -10.56
CA LEU A 443 -21.84 1.80 -9.39
C LEU A 443 -21.30 2.65 -8.24
N ALA A 444 -22.18 3.49 -7.69
CA ALA A 444 -21.88 4.41 -6.60
C ALA A 444 -23.06 4.53 -5.62
N THR A 445 -22.84 5.17 -4.48
CA THR A 445 -23.88 5.55 -3.52
C THR A 445 -24.70 6.76 -3.99
N THR A 446 -24.08 7.63 -4.80
CA THR A 446 -24.68 8.83 -5.35
C THR A 446 -24.23 9.08 -6.78
N VAL A 447 -25.15 9.51 -7.65
CA VAL A 447 -24.88 9.93 -9.03
C VAL A 447 -25.51 11.28 -9.36
N LEU A 448 -24.90 11.94 -10.35
CA LEU A 448 -25.41 13.12 -11.04
C LEU A 448 -25.78 12.73 -12.48
N PRO A 449 -26.99 12.20 -12.72
CA PRO A 449 -27.44 11.87 -14.05
C PRO A 449 -27.81 13.13 -14.84
N ASP A 450 -27.76 13.02 -16.17
CA ASP A 450 -28.38 14.00 -17.05
C ASP A 450 -29.91 13.87 -16.94
N SER A 451 -30.61 15.00 -16.81
CA SER A 451 -32.08 15.02 -16.70
C SER A 451 -32.76 14.43 -17.93
N ASP A 452 -32.14 14.51 -19.10
CA ASP A 452 -32.68 13.97 -20.35
C ASP A 452 -32.69 12.43 -20.37
N PHE A 453 -31.93 11.81 -19.47
CA PHE A 453 -31.81 10.36 -19.33
C PHE A 453 -32.34 9.86 -17.98
N LEU A 454 -33.34 10.56 -17.42
CA LEU A 454 -33.99 10.24 -16.17
C LEU A 454 -35.49 10.01 -16.35
N TRP A 455 -36.01 8.94 -15.75
CA TRP A 455 -37.43 8.58 -15.81
C TRP A 455 -37.97 8.28 -14.41
N LYS A 456 -39.23 8.64 -14.19
CA LYS A 456 -39.96 8.25 -12.97
C LYS A 456 -40.22 6.75 -12.99
N VAL A 457 -39.94 6.08 -11.87
CA VAL A 457 -40.28 4.65 -11.72
C VAL A 457 -41.80 4.50 -11.57
N PRO A 458 -42.46 3.65 -12.38
CA PRO A 458 -43.88 3.35 -12.24
C PRO A 458 -44.24 2.80 -10.86
N ASP A 459 -45.45 3.09 -10.38
CA ASP A 459 -45.75 2.84 -8.97
C ASP A 459 -45.69 1.36 -8.57
N LYS A 460 -46.07 0.49 -9.52
CA LYS A 460 -46.10 -0.97 -9.37
C LYS A 460 -44.74 -1.63 -9.51
N TRP A 461 -43.68 -0.89 -9.85
CA TRP A 461 -42.35 -1.46 -10.03
C TRP A 461 -41.52 -1.30 -8.77
N THR A 462 -40.78 -2.36 -8.42
CA THR A 462 -39.69 -2.24 -7.46
C THR A 462 -38.53 -1.48 -8.10
N LEU A 463 -37.66 -0.88 -7.29
CA LEU A 463 -36.44 -0.26 -7.81
C LEU A 463 -35.54 -1.30 -8.49
N GLU A 464 -35.50 -2.53 -7.99
CA GLU A 464 -34.81 -3.65 -8.63
C GLU A 464 -35.30 -3.92 -10.05
N GLN A 465 -36.62 -3.99 -10.26
CA GLN A 465 -37.18 -4.14 -11.61
C GLN A 465 -36.84 -2.92 -12.48
N ALA A 466 -36.98 -1.71 -11.94
CA ALA A 466 -36.69 -0.48 -12.65
C ALA A 466 -35.21 -0.37 -13.08
N ALA A 467 -34.27 -0.90 -12.29
CA ALA A 467 -32.84 -0.90 -12.61
C ALA A 467 -32.49 -1.68 -13.89
N THR A 468 -33.37 -2.59 -14.34
CA THR A 468 -33.13 -3.46 -15.51
C THR A 468 -33.56 -2.85 -16.85
N ILE A 469 -34.17 -1.67 -16.82
CA ILE A 469 -34.90 -1.09 -17.95
C ILE A 469 -34.03 -0.13 -18.79
N PRO A 470 -33.29 0.83 -18.20
CA PRO A 470 -32.72 1.95 -18.95
C PRO A 470 -31.81 1.53 -20.12
N VAL A 471 -30.73 0.76 -19.90
CA VAL A 471 -29.78 0.43 -20.98
C VAL A 471 -30.44 -0.47 -22.01
N ALA A 472 -31.15 -1.50 -21.55
CA ALA A 472 -31.73 -2.51 -22.43
C ALA A 472 -32.78 -1.90 -23.38
N TYR A 473 -33.74 -1.14 -22.86
CA TYR A 473 -34.82 -0.58 -23.66
C TYR A 473 -34.37 0.59 -24.53
N VAL A 474 -33.51 1.49 -24.02
CA VAL A 474 -32.98 2.59 -24.82
C VAL A 474 -32.17 2.05 -26.01
N THR A 475 -31.31 1.05 -25.77
CA THR A 475 -30.51 0.42 -26.83
C THR A 475 -31.41 -0.22 -27.88
N SER A 476 -32.38 -1.02 -27.47
CA SER A 476 -33.28 -1.72 -28.38
C SER A 476 -34.16 -0.76 -29.17
N TYR A 477 -34.74 0.24 -28.54
CA TYR A 477 -35.60 1.22 -29.20
C TYR A 477 -34.80 2.07 -30.21
N TYR A 478 -33.62 2.55 -29.81
CA TYR A 478 -32.74 3.32 -30.70
C TYR A 478 -32.29 2.48 -31.90
N ALA A 479 -31.89 1.23 -31.69
CA ALA A 479 -31.45 0.35 -32.76
C ALA A 479 -32.59 0.01 -33.74
N LEU A 480 -33.76 -0.39 -33.24
CA LEU A 480 -34.85 -0.87 -34.07
C LEU A 480 -35.64 0.26 -34.75
N PHE A 481 -36.03 1.29 -34.01
CA PHE A 481 -36.95 2.31 -34.53
C PHE A 481 -36.26 3.58 -35.01
N VAL A 482 -35.25 4.06 -34.28
CA VAL A 482 -34.56 5.31 -34.66
C VAL A 482 -33.59 5.04 -35.82
N ARG A 483 -32.74 4.01 -35.68
CA ARG A 483 -31.73 3.65 -36.69
C ARG A 483 -32.26 2.68 -37.73
N GLY A 484 -32.94 1.62 -37.30
CA GLY A 484 -33.47 0.57 -38.16
C GLY A 484 -34.78 0.94 -38.86
N ARG A 485 -35.54 1.90 -38.31
CA ARG A 485 -36.85 2.35 -38.82
C ARG A 485 -37.85 1.21 -39.02
N LEU A 486 -37.80 0.21 -38.12
CA LEU A 486 -38.67 -0.96 -38.14
C LEU A 486 -40.15 -0.53 -38.09
N LYS A 487 -40.98 -1.15 -38.93
CA LYS A 487 -42.42 -0.90 -39.03
C LYS A 487 -43.23 -2.16 -38.74
N ALA A 488 -44.49 -1.96 -38.36
CA ALA A 488 -45.45 -3.03 -38.18
C ALA A 488 -45.54 -3.91 -39.44
N GLY A 489 -45.62 -5.23 -39.24
CA GLY A 489 -45.64 -6.23 -40.30
C GLY A 489 -44.27 -6.62 -40.86
N GLU A 490 -43.19 -5.92 -40.50
CA GLU A 490 -41.83 -6.31 -40.92
C GLU A 490 -41.28 -7.47 -40.09
N ASN A 491 -40.27 -8.14 -40.64
CA ASN A 491 -39.57 -9.25 -39.99
C ASN A 491 -38.26 -8.76 -39.37
N VAL A 492 -37.96 -9.18 -38.15
CA VAL A 492 -36.70 -8.83 -37.45
C VAL A 492 -36.04 -10.07 -36.86
N LEU A 493 -34.72 -10.20 -37.04
CA LEU A 493 -33.91 -11.23 -36.41
C LEU A 493 -33.14 -10.63 -35.21
N ILE A 494 -33.41 -11.16 -34.02
CA ILE A 494 -32.82 -10.74 -32.76
C ILE A 494 -31.85 -11.82 -32.27
N HIS A 495 -30.57 -11.56 -32.43
CA HIS A 495 -29.55 -12.44 -31.87
C HIS A 495 -29.49 -12.35 -30.35
N SER A 496 -29.13 -13.46 -29.71
CA SER A 496 -29.02 -13.55 -28.24
C SER A 496 -30.30 -13.09 -27.53
N GLY A 497 -31.46 -13.61 -27.96
CA GLY A 497 -32.78 -13.15 -27.53
C GLY A 497 -33.02 -13.22 -26.02
N ALA A 498 -32.33 -14.12 -25.31
CA ALA A 498 -32.40 -14.25 -23.85
C ALA A 498 -31.44 -13.30 -23.07
N SER A 499 -30.77 -12.37 -23.75
CA SER A 499 -30.00 -11.29 -23.11
C SER A 499 -30.90 -10.12 -22.71
N ALA A 500 -30.45 -9.21 -21.83
CA ALA A 500 -31.24 -8.04 -21.43
C ALA A 500 -31.72 -7.21 -22.63
N VAL A 501 -30.81 -6.87 -23.55
CA VAL A 501 -31.13 -6.15 -24.80
C VAL A 501 -32.05 -7.00 -25.69
N GLY A 502 -31.78 -8.30 -25.81
CA GLY A 502 -32.60 -9.22 -26.61
C GLY A 502 -34.05 -9.31 -26.13
N LEU A 503 -34.26 -9.45 -24.82
CA LEU A 503 -35.60 -9.50 -24.21
C LEU A 503 -36.36 -8.19 -24.44
N ALA A 504 -35.70 -7.05 -24.24
CA ALA A 504 -36.29 -5.74 -24.51
C ALA A 504 -36.64 -5.58 -26.00
N ALA A 505 -35.74 -5.99 -26.90
CA ALA A 505 -35.94 -5.92 -28.35
C ALA A 505 -37.11 -6.80 -28.81
N ILE A 506 -37.21 -8.04 -28.31
CA ILE A 506 -38.34 -8.94 -28.61
C ILE A 506 -39.64 -8.30 -28.15
N ASN A 507 -39.67 -7.80 -26.90
CA ASN A 507 -40.87 -7.21 -26.32
C ASN A 507 -41.40 -6.02 -27.15
N ILE A 508 -40.52 -5.06 -27.50
CA ILE A 508 -40.94 -3.87 -28.26
C ILE A 508 -41.25 -4.19 -29.72
N ALA A 509 -40.56 -5.14 -30.35
CA ALA A 509 -40.83 -5.53 -31.74
C ALA A 509 -42.17 -6.28 -31.86
N LEU A 510 -42.46 -7.21 -30.94
CA LEU A 510 -43.76 -7.87 -30.86
C LEU A 510 -44.88 -6.85 -30.60
N HIS A 511 -44.67 -5.92 -29.66
CA HIS A 511 -45.65 -4.86 -29.37
C HIS A 511 -45.92 -3.97 -30.59
N ALA A 512 -44.91 -3.71 -31.42
CA ALA A 512 -45.03 -2.96 -32.66
C ALA A 512 -45.68 -3.76 -33.80
N GLY A 513 -46.11 -5.02 -33.57
CA GLY A 513 -46.74 -5.87 -34.58
C GLY A 513 -45.76 -6.42 -35.61
N CYS A 514 -44.48 -6.56 -35.25
CA CYS A 514 -43.46 -7.15 -36.11
C CYS A 514 -43.37 -8.66 -35.89
N THR A 515 -42.88 -9.34 -36.91
CA THR A 515 -42.58 -10.78 -36.86
C THR A 515 -41.16 -10.98 -36.36
N VAL A 516 -40.99 -11.67 -35.22
CA VAL A 516 -39.70 -11.77 -34.53
C VAL A 516 -39.08 -13.18 -34.66
N PHE A 517 -37.86 -13.23 -35.17
CA PHE A 517 -36.97 -14.39 -35.11
C PHE A 517 -35.93 -14.15 -34.02
N ALA A 518 -35.59 -15.17 -33.22
CA ALA A 518 -34.58 -15.00 -32.16
C ALA A 518 -33.63 -16.20 -32.05
N THR A 519 -32.36 -15.94 -31.71
CA THR A 519 -31.38 -17.01 -31.42
C THR A 519 -31.05 -17.08 -29.94
N VAL A 520 -30.79 -18.28 -29.43
CA VAL A 520 -30.36 -18.54 -28.05
C VAL A 520 -29.31 -19.65 -28.00
N GLY A 521 -28.41 -19.59 -27.03
CA GLY A 521 -27.29 -20.54 -26.93
C GLY A 521 -27.61 -21.88 -26.26
N THR A 522 -28.73 -22.00 -25.54
CA THR A 522 -29.07 -23.18 -24.72
C THR A 522 -30.56 -23.48 -24.76
N GLU A 523 -30.96 -24.73 -24.57
CA GLU A 523 -32.38 -25.13 -24.56
C GLU A 523 -33.15 -24.50 -23.38
N GLU A 524 -32.53 -24.34 -22.21
CA GLU A 524 -33.15 -23.66 -21.07
C GLU A 524 -33.58 -22.21 -21.42
N LYS A 525 -32.65 -21.42 -21.96
CA LYS A 525 -32.93 -20.06 -22.48
C LYS A 525 -34.02 -20.06 -23.55
N ARG A 526 -34.11 -21.11 -24.36
CA ARG A 526 -35.17 -21.25 -25.36
C ARG A 526 -36.54 -21.44 -24.71
N LEU A 527 -36.63 -22.37 -23.75
CA LEU A 527 -37.85 -22.61 -22.98
C LEU A 527 -38.28 -21.36 -22.22
N TYR A 528 -37.32 -20.63 -21.65
CA TYR A 528 -37.57 -19.34 -21.02
C TYR A 528 -38.20 -18.34 -22.00
N LEU A 529 -37.64 -18.14 -23.20
CA LEU A 529 -38.23 -17.22 -24.18
C LEU A 529 -39.65 -17.64 -24.60
N LYS A 530 -39.88 -18.93 -24.84
CA LYS A 530 -41.21 -19.45 -25.19
C LYS A 530 -42.23 -19.22 -24.08
N LYS A 531 -41.82 -19.39 -22.82
CA LYS A 531 -42.66 -19.16 -21.65
C LYS A 531 -42.97 -17.67 -21.47
N THR A 532 -41.99 -16.81 -21.69
CA THR A 532 -42.12 -15.36 -21.50
C THR A 532 -42.90 -14.69 -22.62
N PHE A 533 -42.70 -15.11 -23.88
CA PHE A 533 -43.34 -14.53 -25.06
C PHE A 533 -44.15 -15.59 -25.80
N SER A 534 -45.43 -15.70 -25.47
CA SER A 534 -46.35 -16.67 -26.08
C SER A 534 -46.53 -16.51 -27.60
N GLN A 535 -46.22 -15.32 -28.13
CA GLN A 535 -46.31 -14.99 -29.56
C GLN A 535 -45.15 -15.59 -30.38
N LEU A 536 -44.08 -16.08 -29.74
CA LEU A 536 -42.99 -16.79 -30.41
C LEU A 536 -43.40 -18.26 -30.70
N THR A 537 -43.96 -18.52 -31.88
CA THR A 537 -44.28 -19.87 -32.40
C THR A 537 -43.06 -20.81 -32.60
N ALA A 538 -43.25 -22.09 -32.94
CA ALA A 538 -42.17 -23.07 -33.03
C ALA A 538 -41.36 -23.05 -34.35
N HIS A 539 -41.79 -22.31 -35.37
CA HIS A 539 -41.24 -22.34 -36.73
C HIS A 539 -40.06 -21.38 -36.99
N TRP A 540 -39.62 -20.58 -36.00
CA TRP A 540 -38.53 -19.59 -36.12
C TRP A 540 -37.10 -20.20 -36.10
N GLN A 541 -36.92 -21.44 -36.55
CA GLN A 541 -35.69 -22.22 -36.31
C GLN A 541 -34.67 -22.08 -37.44
N PHE A 542 -33.45 -21.68 -37.10
CA PHE A 542 -32.26 -22.15 -37.81
C PHE A 542 -31.71 -23.37 -37.05
N PRO A 543 -31.36 -24.48 -37.73
CA PRO A 543 -30.71 -25.62 -37.08
C PRO A 543 -29.43 -25.16 -36.37
N ARG A 544 -29.07 -25.83 -35.28
CA ARG A 544 -27.75 -25.66 -34.65
C ARG A 544 -26.69 -25.87 -35.75
N TYR A 545 -25.90 -24.85 -36.05
CA TYR A 545 -24.59 -25.08 -36.64
C TYR A 545 -23.71 -25.64 -35.53
N GLU A 546 -23.46 -26.95 -35.56
CA GLU A 546 -22.32 -27.56 -34.88
C GLU A 546 -21.06 -27.00 -35.54
N PHE A 547 -20.25 -26.26 -34.78
CA PHE A 547 -18.89 -25.88 -35.14
C PHE A 547 -17.91 -26.70 -34.32
#